data_AF-K1Z2R7-F1
#
_entry.id   AF-K1Z2R7-F1
#
_cell.length_a   1.000
_cell.length_b   1.000
_cell.length_c   1.000
_cell.angle_alpha   90.00
_cell.angle_beta   90.00
_cell.angle_gamma   90.00
#
_symmetry.space_group_name_H-M   'P 1'
#
loop_
_entity.id
_entity.type
_entity.pdbx_description
1 polymer ?
#
loop_
_entity_poly.entity_id
_entity_poly.type
_entity_poly.pdbx_seq_one_letter_code
_entity_poly.pdbx_strand_id
1 'polypeptide(L)'
;YVSQNIIEIDDVTGINEQSTRSLGRDGIFVYRVDSLPKIVKTNLPEISFQKHSQTEYEVSIQNISDKFVLVFNEAYNKNWDLLMQGNIISNHITVNGFANGWYVDKELICDEAPCNINLNIQFRPQKYFANTMYINIGLFLVSMLSLLIIYVKKIFSTKK
;
A
#
# COMPACT_ATOMS: atom_id res chain seq x y z
N TYR A 1 21.08 39.06 -14.26
CA TYR A 1 20.51 38.01 -15.12
C TYR A 1 21.49 36.85 -15.14
N VAL A 2 21.18 35.75 -14.44
CA VAL A 2 22.06 34.58 -14.41
C VAL A 2 21.70 33.71 -15.61
N SER A 3 22.61 33.57 -16.57
CA SER A 3 22.48 32.60 -17.65
C SER A 3 22.73 31.20 -17.07
N GLN A 4 21.68 30.45 -16.82
CA GLN A 4 21.83 29.03 -16.51
C GLN A 4 22.07 28.28 -17.83
N ASN A 5 23.06 27.37 -17.82
CA ASN A 5 23.36 26.47 -18.92
C ASN A 5 22.13 25.60 -19.18
N ILE A 6 21.39 25.87 -20.26
CA ILE A 6 20.32 25.00 -20.73
C ILE A 6 20.99 23.80 -21.38
N ILE A 7 20.88 22.64 -20.76
CA ILE A 7 21.27 21.37 -21.37
C ILE A 7 20.07 20.90 -22.19
N GLU A 8 20.17 21.04 -23.51
CA GLU A 8 19.19 20.50 -24.45
C GLU A 8 19.53 19.02 -24.67
N ILE A 9 18.64 18.13 -24.23
CA ILE A 9 18.80 16.68 -24.34
C ILE A 9 17.99 16.24 -25.56
N ASP A 10 18.70 15.79 -26.60
CA ASP A 10 18.12 15.33 -27.86
C ASP A 10 17.67 13.86 -27.76
N ASP A 11 16.68 13.49 -28.57
CA ASP A 11 15.80 12.30 -28.45
C ASP A 11 16.54 10.94 -28.52
N VAL A 12 17.83 10.94 -28.85
CA VAL A 12 18.66 9.75 -29.09
C VAL A 12 19.25 9.15 -27.82
N THR A 13 19.39 9.93 -26.73
CA THR A 13 19.79 9.40 -25.42
C THR A 13 18.55 9.20 -24.56
N GLY A 14 18.12 7.96 -24.41
CA GLY A 14 17.04 7.63 -23.48
C GLY A 14 17.36 8.17 -22.08
N ILE A 15 16.41 8.89 -21.47
CA ILE A 15 16.56 9.50 -20.13
C ILE A 15 17.02 8.48 -19.09
N ASN A 16 16.68 7.20 -19.30
CA ASN A 16 17.03 6.09 -18.43
C ASN A 16 18.54 5.77 -18.42
N GLU A 17 19.33 6.32 -19.34
CA GLU A 17 20.77 6.06 -19.47
C GLU A 17 21.66 7.16 -18.88
N GLN A 18 21.11 8.33 -18.55
CA GLN A 18 21.88 9.39 -17.87
C GLN A 18 21.83 9.24 -16.35
N SER A 19 23.00 9.01 -15.75
CA SER A 19 23.15 9.00 -14.30
C SER A 19 22.80 10.37 -13.73
N THR A 20 21.84 10.44 -12.81
CA THR A 20 21.50 11.67 -12.05
C THR A 20 22.69 12.26 -11.28
N ARG A 21 23.82 11.55 -11.19
CA ARG A 21 25.08 12.07 -10.63
C ARG A 21 25.79 13.08 -11.52
N SER A 22 25.56 13.10 -12.84
CA SER A 22 26.16 14.09 -13.75
C SER A 22 25.41 15.42 -13.75
N LEU A 23 24.17 15.42 -13.26
CA LEU A 23 23.33 16.60 -13.12
C LEU A 23 23.55 17.17 -11.71
N GLY A 24 24.32 18.25 -11.60
CA GLY A 24 24.55 18.94 -10.33
C GLY A 24 23.25 19.23 -9.59
N ARG A 25 23.32 19.35 -8.26
CA ARG A 25 22.16 19.32 -7.33
C ARG A 25 21.02 20.31 -7.62
N ASP A 26 21.25 21.34 -8.44
CA ASP A 26 20.34 22.47 -8.65
C ASP A 26 20.08 22.76 -10.15
N GLY A 27 19.53 21.79 -10.89
CA GLY A 27 19.14 21.96 -12.31
C GLY A 27 17.62 21.98 -12.52
N ILE A 28 17.13 22.93 -13.30
CA ILE A 28 15.76 22.91 -13.85
C ILE A 28 15.84 22.34 -15.27
N PHE A 29 15.04 21.33 -15.59
CA PHE A 29 14.99 20.72 -16.91
C PHE A 29 13.62 20.90 -17.54
N VAL A 30 13.60 21.16 -18.85
CA VAL A 30 12.40 21.16 -19.67
C VAL A 30 12.45 19.92 -20.54
N TYR A 31 11.51 19.00 -20.34
CA TYR A 31 11.37 17.84 -21.19
C TYR A 31 10.38 18.17 -22.32
N ARG A 32 10.88 18.16 -23.55
CA ARG A 32 10.06 18.30 -24.75
C ARG A 32 9.86 16.93 -25.37
N VAL A 33 8.62 16.49 -25.42
CA VAL A 33 8.23 15.30 -26.18
C VAL A 33 7.78 15.78 -27.55
N ASP A 34 8.55 15.50 -28.60
CA ASP A 34 8.23 15.98 -29.96
C ASP A 34 7.08 15.19 -30.62
N SER A 35 6.73 14.02 -30.07
CA SER A 35 5.55 13.27 -30.48
C SER A 35 4.83 12.65 -29.29
N LEU A 36 3.54 12.94 -29.13
CA LEU A 36 2.73 12.30 -28.10
C LEU A 36 2.91 10.77 -28.20
N PRO A 37 3.13 10.08 -27.07
CA PRO A 37 3.22 8.62 -27.08
C PRO A 37 1.97 8.07 -27.77
N LYS A 38 2.15 7.13 -28.70
CA LYS A 38 1.02 6.47 -29.35
C LYS A 38 0.15 5.87 -28.25
N ILE A 39 -1.09 6.34 -28.16
CA ILE A 39 -2.08 5.80 -27.22
C ILE A 39 -2.45 4.41 -27.75
N VAL A 40 -1.77 3.38 -27.24
CA VAL A 40 -2.16 1.99 -27.47
C VAL A 40 -3.39 1.74 -26.62
N LYS A 41 -4.51 1.41 -27.27
CA LYS A 41 -5.74 1.01 -26.57
C LYS A 41 -5.46 -0.34 -25.90
N THR A 42 -5.21 -0.33 -24.61
CA THR A 42 -5.11 -1.53 -23.79
C THR A 42 -6.50 -2.01 -23.40
N ASN A 43 -6.70 -3.32 -23.37
CA ASN A 43 -7.89 -3.89 -22.74
C ASN A 43 -7.69 -3.78 -21.24
N LEU A 44 -8.43 -2.86 -20.61
CA LEU A 44 -8.44 -2.74 -19.16
C LEU A 44 -9.18 -3.94 -18.57
N PRO A 45 -8.68 -4.54 -17.49
CA PRO A 45 -9.42 -5.58 -16.80
C PRO A 45 -10.70 -5.00 -16.20
N GLU A 46 -11.72 -5.83 -16.09
CA GLU A 46 -12.94 -5.48 -15.38
C GLU A 46 -12.70 -5.60 -13.89
N ILE A 47 -13.13 -4.62 -13.10
CA ILE A 47 -12.90 -4.56 -11.66
C ILE A 47 -14.20 -4.38 -10.90
N SER A 48 -14.35 -5.15 -9.83
CA SER A 48 -15.37 -4.94 -8.81
C SER A 48 -14.75 -5.09 -7.42
N PHE A 49 -15.43 -4.56 -6.40
CA PHE A 49 -14.94 -4.67 -5.04
C PHE A 49 -16.09 -4.79 -4.04
N GLN A 50 -15.81 -5.43 -2.92
CA GLN A 50 -16.66 -5.51 -1.75
C GLN A 50 -15.91 -4.96 -0.54
N LYS A 51 -16.51 -3.97 0.13
CA LYS A 51 -16.00 -3.46 1.41
C LYS A 51 -16.51 -4.35 2.54
N HIS A 52 -15.62 -5.10 3.18
CA HIS A 52 -15.95 -5.92 4.36
C HIS A 52 -15.91 -5.08 5.64
N SER A 53 -14.96 -4.15 5.74
CA SER A 53 -14.86 -3.21 6.86
C SER A 53 -14.13 -1.93 6.44
N GLN A 54 -13.89 -1.02 7.39
CA GLN A 54 -13.03 0.17 7.12
C GLN A 54 -11.57 -0.22 6.84
N THR A 55 -11.15 -1.43 7.19
CA THR A 55 -9.76 -1.88 7.15
C THR A 55 -9.56 -3.11 6.26
N GLU A 56 -10.59 -3.53 5.53
CA GLU A 56 -10.58 -4.75 4.72
C GLU A 56 -11.54 -4.64 3.54
N TYR A 57 -10.99 -4.91 2.35
CA TYR A 57 -11.70 -4.88 1.09
C TYR A 57 -11.30 -6.11 0.28
N GLU A 58 -12.26 -6.68 -0.44
CA GLU A 58 -12.04 -7.71 -1.43
C GLU A 58 -12.23 -7.11 -2.81
N VAL A 59 -11.31 -7.40 -3.72
CA VAL A 59 -11.28 -6.86 -5.08
C VAL A 59 -11.26 -8.03 -6.05
N SER A 60 -12.24 -8.10 -6.93
CA SER A 60 -12.30 -9.08 -8.01
C SER A 60 -11.91 -8.41 -9.31
N ILE A 61 -10.93 -8.99 -10.01
CA ILE A 61 -10.41 -8.46 -11.26
C ILE A 61 -10.52 -9.56 -12.32
N GLN A 62 -11.15 -9.23 -13.46
CA GLN A 62 -11.40 -10.16 -14.56
C GLN A 62 -10.71 -9.70 -15.84
N ASN A 63 -10.40 -10.66 -16.72
CA ASN A 63 -9.81 -10.44 -18.04
C ASN A 63 -8.45 -9.73 -18.00
N ILE A 64 -7.58 -10.10 -17.05
CA ILE A 64 -6.23 -9.51 -16.94
C ILE A 64 -5.35 -10.05 -18.06
N SER A 65 -4.97 -9.19 -19.01
CA SER A 65 -4.06 -9.54 -20.12
C SER A 65 -2.66 -8.94 -19.99
N ASP A 66 -2.56 -7.80 -19.29
CA ASP A 66 -1.36 -6.98 -19.16
C ASP A 66 -1.20 -6.46 -17.73
N LYS A 67 0.00 -5.95 -17.44
CA LYS A 67 0.30 -5.20 -16.21
C LYS A 67 -0.62 -3.99 -16.02
N PHE A 68 -0.93 -3.68 -14.77
CA PHE A 68 -1.78 -2.54 -14.43
C PHE A 68 -1.40 -1.91 -13.09
N VAL A 69 -1.93 -0.72 -12.83
CA VAL A 69 -1.86 -0.10 -11.51
C VAL A 69 -3.24 -0.22 -10.87
N LEU A 70 -3.32 -0.98 -9.77
CA LEU A 70 -4.50 -0.99 -8.93
C LEU A 70 -4.49 0.26 -8.05
N VAL A 71 -5.48 1.13 -8.19
CA VAL A 71 -5.60 2.36 -7.40
C VAL A 71 -6.65 2.15 -6.31
N PHE A 72 -6.26 2.39 -5.06
CA PHE A 72 -7.15 2.43 -3.92
C PHE A 72 -7.24 3.85 -3.39
N ASN A 73 -8.38 4.49 -3.64
CA ASN A 73 -8.62 5.92 -3.43
C ASN A 73 -8.85 6.30 -1.95
N GLU A 74 -8.03 5.75 -1.06
CA GLU A 74 -7.87 6.15 0.34
C GLU A 74 -6.53 6.85 0.52
N ALA A 75 -6.40 7.65 1.59
CA ALA A 75 -5.15 8.32 1.91
C ALA A 75 -3.98 7.33 2.05
N TYR A 76 -2.86 7.66 1.42
CA TYR A 76 -1.69 6.80 1.32
C TYR A 76 -1.17 6.44 2.71
N ASN A 77 -1.00 5.15 2.95
CA ASN A 77 -0.39 4.65 4.17
C ASN A 77 0.35 3.35 3.89
N LYS A 78 1.64 3.30 4.23
CA LYS A 78 2.50 2.12 4.04
C LYS A 78 2.00 0.83 4.69
N ASN A 79 1.04 0.91 5.61
CA ASN A 79 0.49 -0.25 6.31
C ASN A 79 -0.78 -0.82 5.66
N TRP A 80 -1.22 -0.25 4.54
CA TRP A 80 -2.12 -0.94 3.62
C TRP A 80 -1.32 -1.95 2.81
N ASP A 81 -1.80 -3.19 2.82
CA ASP A 81 -1.23 -4.29 2.04
C ASP A 81 -2.25 -4.78 1.02
N LEU A 82 -1.76 -5.16 -0.15
CA LEU A 82 -2.50 -5.92 -1.15
C LEU A 82 -2.06 -7.38 -1.03
N LEU A 83 -3.02 -8.30 -0.89
CA LEU A 83 -2.77 -9.71 -0.66
C LEU A 83 -3.41 -10.56 -1.75
N MET A 84 -2.69 -11.58 -2.19
CA MET A 84 -3.21 -12.66 -3.03
C MET A 84 -3.01 -13.98 -2.30
N GLN A 85 -4.10 -14.68 -1.99
CA GLN A 85 -4.06 -15.94 -1.23
C GLN A 85 -3.23 -15.86 0.06
N GLY A 86 -3.26 -14.69 0.72
CA GLY A 86 -2.51 -14.41 1.96
C GLY A 86 -1.07 -13.92 1.77
N ASN A 87 -0.52 -13.95 0.55
CA ASN A 87 0.81 -13.42 0.26
C ASN A 87 0.74 -11.94 -0.13
N ILE A 88 1.67 -11.14 0.40
CA ILE A 88 1.71 -9.70 0.13
C ILE A 88 2.28 -9.46 -1.28
N ILE A 89 1.51 -8.75 -2.11
CA ILE A 89 2.00 -8.19 -3.37
C ILE A 89 2.79 -6.93 -3.05
N SER A 90 4.08 -6.98 -3.37
CA SER A 90 5.00 -5.84 -3.24
C SER A 90 4.74 -4.82 -4.36
N ASN A 91 5.38 -3.63 -4.32
CA ASN A 91 5.19 -2.50 -5.26
C ASN A 91 4.04 -1.54 -4.90
N HIS A 92 3.91 -1.21 -3.61
CA HIS A 92 3.03 -0.13 -3.15
C HIS A 92 3.61 1.24 -3.53
N ILE A 93 2.84 2.03 -4.27
CA ILE A 93 3.16 3.38 -4.74
C ILE A 93 2.10 4.38 -4.30
N THR A 94 2.45 5.66 -4.33
CA THR A 94 1.49 6.76 -4.17
C THR A 94 0.96 7.17 -5.54
N VAL A 95 -0.37 7.22 -5.69
CA VAL A 95 -1.06 7.64 -6.92
C VAL A 95 -1.67 9.03 -6.70
N ASN A 96 -1.54 9.93 -7.69
CA ASN A 96 -2.04 11.31 -7.61
C ASN A 96 -1.57 12.11 -6.38
N GLY A 97 -0.42 11.74 -5.80
CA GLY A 97 0.15 12.40 -4.62
C GLY A 97 -0.54 12.12 -3.28
N PHE A 98 -1.63 11.34 -3.26
CA PHE A 98 -2.33 11.04 -2.01
C PHE A 98 -2.90 9.63 -1.90
N ALA A 99 -3.19 8.93 -3.00
CA ALA A 99 -3.88 7.65 -2.96
C ALA A 99 -2.91 6.47 -2.82
N ASN A 100 -3.40 5.36 -2.29
CA ASN A 100 -2.68 4.09 -2.32
C ASN A 100 -2.77 3.49 -3.73
N GLY A 101 -1.72 2.80 -4.16
CA GLY A 101 -1.80 2.00 -5.37
C GLY A 101 -0.72 0.94 -5.45
N TRP A 102 -0.93 -0.08 -6.27
CA TRP A 102 0.02 -1.16 -6.46
C TRP A 102 0.27 -1.38 -7.94
N TYR A 103 1.53 -1.46 -8.33
CA TYR A 103 1.91 -1.93 -9.66
C TYR A 103 1.86 -3.45 -9.67
N VAL A 104 0.89 -3.99 -10.40
CA VAL A 104 0.61 -5.43 -10.47
C VAL A 104 1.11 -5.95 -11.82
N ASP A 105 2.12 -6.80 -11.75
CA ASP A 105 2.61 -7.53 -12.91
C ASP A 105 1.81 -8.82 -13.08
N LYS A 106 1.33 -9.08 -14.30
CA LYS A 106 0.51 -10.27 -14.60
C LYS A 106 1.24 -11.57 -14.26
N GLU A 107 2.57 -11.60 -14.43
CA GLU A 107 3.40 -12.79 -14.20
C GLU A 107 3.46 -13.17 -12.71
N LEU A 108 3.14 -12.23 -11.80
CA LEU A 108 3.11 -12.49 -10.36
C LEU A 108 1.76 -13.02 -9.86
N ILE A 109 0.71 -12.86 -10.66
CA ILE A 109 -0.68 -13.12 -10.25
C ILE A 109 -1.39 -14.16 -11.12
N CYS A 110 -0.81 -14.51 -12.28
CA CYS A 110 -1.42 -15.41 -13.25
C CYS A 110 -0.38 -16.32 -13.89
N ASP A 111 -0.71 -17.61 -13.99
CA ASP A 111 0.09 -18.59 -14.72
C ASP A 111 -0.08 -18.42 -16.24
N GLU A 112 -1.30 -18.14 -16.69
CA GLU A 112 -1.66 -17.89 -18.09
C GLU A 112 -2.64 -16.71 -18.19
N ALA A 113 -2.53 -15.94 -19.28
CA ALA A 113 -3.40 -14.78 -19.54
C ALA A 113 -4.32 -15.05 -20.75
N PRO A 114 -5.60 -14.62 -20.73
CA PRO A 114 -6.24 -13.83 -19.68
C PRO A 114 -6.68 -14.65 -18.46
N CYS A 115 -6.68 -14.03 -17.29
CA CYS A 115 -7.00 -14.65 -16.00
C CYS A 115 -7.94 -13.78 -15.16
N ASN A 116 -8.58 -14.41 -14.17
CA ASN A 116 -9.44 -13.78 -13.18
C ASN A 116 -8.90 -14.07 -11.78
N ILE A 117 -8.80 -13.04 -10.94
CA ILE A 117 -8.24 -13.16 -9.59
C ILE A 117 -9.08 -12.40 -8.56
N ASN A 118 -8.96 -12.85 -7.31
CA ASN A 118 -9.43 -12.11 -6.14
C ASN A 118 -8.23 -11.67 -5.30
N LEU A 119 -8.25 -10.40 -4.91
CA LEU A 119 -7.24 -9.77 -4.08
C LEU A 119 -7.90 -9.21 -2.82
N ASN A 120 -7.14 -9.15 -1.74
CA ASN A 120 -7.59 -8.54 -0.49
C ASN A 120 -6.74 -7.31 -0.21
N ILE A 121 -7.36 -6.18 0.09
CA ILE A 121 -6.67 -5.00 0.62
C ILE A 121 -6.92 -4.96 2.12
N GLN A 122 -5.85 -4.91 2.92
CA GLN A 122 -5.95 -4.96 4.37
C GLN A 122 -5.07 -3.92 5.07
N PHE A 123 -5.61 -3.28 6.10
CA PHE A 123 -4.87 -2.38 6.98
C PHE A 123 -4.26 -3.14 8.15
N ARG A 124 -2.95 -3.43 8.10
CA ARG A 124 -2.23 -4.18 9.14
C ARG A 124 -2.38 -3.66 10.57
N PRO A 125 -2.38 -2.34 10.85
CA PRO A 125 -2.42 -1.83 12.22
C PRO A 125 -3.69 -2.25 12.96
N GLN A 126 -4.78 -2.52 12.25
CA GLN A 126 -6.02 -3.02 12.85
C GLN A 126 -5.80 -4.37 13.56
N LYS A 127 -5.01 -5.27 12.98
CA LYS A 127 -4.68 -6.57 13.60
C LYS A 127 -3.87 -6.40 14.88
N TYR A 128 -2.88 -5.51 14.88
CA TYR A 128 -2.07 -5.22 16.08
C TYR A 128 -2.89 -4.56 17.18
N PHE A 129 -3.79 -3.64 16.81
CA PHE A 129 -4.71 -3.01 17.75
C PHE A 129 -5.62 -4.04 18.41
N ALA A 130 -6.23 -4.94 17.63
CA ALA A 130 -7.08 -6.00 18.18
C ALA A 130 -6.31 -6.91 19.17
N ASN A 131 -5.10 -7.33 18.81
CA ASN A 131 -4.29 -8.19 19.68
C ASN A 131 -3.90 -7.49 20.99
N THR A 132 -3.49 -6.22 20.92
CA THR A 132 -3.13 -5.44 22.12
C THR A 132 -4.35 -5.15 23.00
N MET A 133 -5.53 -4.95 22.39
CA MET A 133 -6.78 -4.80 23.13
C MET A 133 -7.09 -6.05 23.98
N TYR A 134 -6.97 -7.26 23.43
CA TYR A 134 -7.18 -8.49 24.20
C TYR A 134 -6.19 -8.66 25.34
N ILE A 135 -4.91 -8.32 25.11
CA ILE A 135 -3.87 -8.38 26.14
C ILE A 135 -4.19 -7.40 27.29
N ASN A 136 -4.58 -6.17 26.97
CA ASN A 136 -4.91 -5.16 27.97
C ASN A 136 -6.15 -5.53 28.80
N ILE A 137 -7.18 -6.12 28.17
CA ILE A 137 -8.35 -6.64 28.88
C ILE A 137 -7.93 -7.75 29.85
N GLY A 138 -7.06 -8.67 29.42
CA GLY A 138 -6.53 -9.72 30.29
C GLY A 138 -5.78 -9.17 31.52
N LEU A 139 -4.87 -8.22 31.31
CA LEU A 139 -4.12 -7.57 32.39
C LEU A 139 -5.04 -6.82 33.37
N PHE A 140 -6.06 -6.13 32.85
CA PHE A 140 -7.05 -5.46 33.67
C PHE A 140 -7.79 -6.45 34.58
N LEU A 141 -8.26 -7.58 34.03
CA LEU A 141 -8.95 -8.61 34.82
C LEU A 141 -8.05 -9.23 35.90
N VAL A 142 -6.78 -9.50 35.60
CA VAL A 142 -5.80 -10.02 36.57
C VAL A 142 -5.58 -9.01 37.72
N SER A 143 -5.47 -7.73 37.39
CA SER A 143 -5.30 -6.67 38.41
C SER A 143 -6.54 -6.49 39.30
N MET A 144 -7.75 -6.58 38.74
CA MET A 144 -8.98 -6.58 39.52
C MET A 144 -9.06 -7.77 40.47
N LEU A 145 -8.70 -8.97 39.99
CA LEU A 145 -8.68 -10.16 40.81
C LEU A 145 -7.66 -10.08 41.95
N SER A 146 -6.46 -9.55 41.68
CA SER A 146 -5.43 -9.40 42.71
C SER A 146 -5.83 -8.40 43.80
N LEU A 147 -6.45 -7.28 43.42
CA LEU A 147 -7.00 -6.30 44.37
C LEU A 147 -8.14 -6.88 45.19
N LEU A 148 -9.03 -7.67 44.59
CA LEU A 148 -10.10 -8.37 45.31
C LEU A 148 -9.53 -9.35 46.34
N ILE A 149 -8.51 -10.13 45.97
CA ILE A 149 -7.82 -11.06 46.88
C ILE A 149 -7.18 -10.29 48.06
N ILE A 150 -6.50 -9.18 47.79
CA ILE A 150 -5.89 -8.34 48.83
C ILE A 150 -6.97 -7.76 49.76
N TYR A 151 -8.07 -7.27 49.21
CA TYR A 151 -9.19 -6.72 49.97
C TYR A 151 -9.83 -7.77 50.89
N VAL A 152 -10.12 -8.96 50.37
CA VAL A 152 -10.67 -10.08 51.14
C VAL A 152 -9.71 -10.49 52.26
N LYS A 153 -8.40 -10.64 51.96
CA LYS A 153 -7.38 -10.95 52.98
C LYS A 153 -7.34 -9.91 54.09
N LYS A 154 -7.45 -8.62 53.75
CA LYS A 154 -7.47 -7.52 54.73
C LYS A 154 -8.66 -7.63 55.68
N ILE A 155 -9.87 -7.87 55.16
CA ILE A 155 -11.08 -8.05 55.99
C ILE A 155 -10.91 -9.18 57.00
N PHE A 156 -10.40 -10.34 56.56
CA PHE A 156 -10.18 -11.47 57.46
C PHE A 156 -9.09 -11.20 58.51
N SER A 157 -8.04 -10.45 58.16
CA SER A 157 -7.01 -10.06 59.12
C SER A 157 -7.49 -9.05 60.16
N THR A 158 -8.44 -8.17 59.84
CA THR A 158 -8.98 -7.19 60.80
C THR A 158 -9.97 -7.82 61.79
N LYS A 159 -10.54 -8.98 61.47
CA LYS A 159 -11.48 -9.71 62.34
C LYS A 159 -10.80 -10.62 63.38
N LYS A 160 -9.47 -10.77 63.33
CA LYS A 160 -8.68 -11.65 64.21
C LYS A 160 -7.84 -10.80 65.15
#